data_AF-A0A524NFD8-F1
#
_entry.id   AF-A0A524NFD8-F1
#
_cell.length_a   1.000
_cell.length_b   1.000
_cell.length_c   1.000
_cell.angle_alpha   90.00
_cell.angle_beta   90.00
_cell.angle_gamma   90.00
#
_symmetry.space_group_name_H-M   'P 1'
#
loop_
_entity.id
_entity.type
_entity.pdbx_description
1 polymer ?
#
loop_
_entity_poly.entity_id
_entity_poly.type
_entity_poly.pdbx_seq_one_letter_code
_entity_poly.pdbx_strand_id
1 'polypeptide(L)'
;MSNQCLVLNKSWIPVETVTWQEAFKKIFNGLAYAVEYYDDEIIRTPNDEYLKPAVIVCTEYNGRPNRMPVYSKRLVCQRDEWTCMYCGTPVTEGTYSIDHVIPRAKGGRSTFDNTVCACKPCNSRKADKSLRQSKMKLHCNPGKPKINPVSAKFSRIRLEQEWVQYVECHL
;
A
#
# COMPACT_ATOMS: atom_id res chain seq x y z
N MET A 1 -22.47 -0.75 14.10
CA MET A 1 -22.23 -2.20 13.95
C MET A 1 -21.13 -2.38 12.96
N SER A 2 -20.04 -3.02 13.38
CA SER A 2 -18.96 -3.35 12.46
C SER A 2 -19.49 -4.27 11.38
N ASN A 3 -19.28 -3.99 10.11
CA ASN A 3 -19.73 -4.89 9.05
C ASN A 3 -18.59 -5.68 8.42
N GLN A 4 -17.36 -5.47 8.90
CA GLN A 4 -16.15 -6.03 8.31
C GLN A 4 -15.52 -7.06 9.24
N CYS A 5 -14.62 -7.86 8.70
CA CYS A 5 -13.82 -8.83 9.42
C CYS A 5 -12.42 -8.84 8.80
N LEU A 6 -11.39 -8.85 9.63
CA LEU A 6 -10.00 -8.93 9.20
C LEU A 6 -9.64 -10.38 8.86
N VAL A 7 -9.01 -10.57 7.71
CA VAL A 7 -8.52 -11.88 7.26
C VAL A 7 -7.00 -11.91 7.35
N LEU A 8 -6.49 -12.85 8.15
CA LEU A 8 -5.08 -13.18 8.26
C LEU A 8 -4.76 -14.43 7.44
N ASN A 9 -3.55 -14.51 6.91
CA ASN A 9 -3.03 -15.79 6.41
C ASN A 9 -2.49 -16.66 7.57
N LYS A 10 -2.10 -17.90 7.25
CA LYS A 10 -1.50 -18.85 8.21
C LYS A 10 -0.23 -18.34 8.92
N SER A 11 0.43 -17.32 8.38
CA SER A 11 1.57 -16.64 9.02
C SER A 11 1.17 -15.42 9.84
N TRP A 12 -0.12 -15.25 10.17
CA TRP A 12 -0.66 -14.14 10.95
C TRP A 12 -0.47 -12.76 10.30
N ILE A 13 -0.29 -12.73 8.98
CA ILE A 13 -0.15 -11.48 8.23
C ILE A 13 -1.54 -11.07 7.74
N PRO A 14 -1.97 -9.83 7.98
CA PRO A 14 -3.24 -9.33 7.48
C PRO A 14 -3.21 -9.23 5.95
N VAL A 15 -4.15 -9.92 5.31
CA VAL A 15 -4.23 -10.01 3.85
C VAL A 15 -5.31 -9.10 3.31
N GLU A 16 -6.49 -9.11 3.92
CA GLU A 16 -7.66 -8.37 3.46
C GLU A 16 -8.71 -8.12 4.55
N THR A 17 -9.70 -7.31 4.21
CA THR A 17 -10.92 -7.15 4.97
C THR A 17 -12.07 -7.67 4.13
N VAL A 18 -12.96 -8.45 4.74
CA VAL A 18 -14.17 -9.00 4.11
C VAL A 18 -15.39 -8.61 4.92
N THR A 19 -16.59 -8.83 4.41
CA THR A 19 -17.79 -8.70 5.24
C THR A 19 -17.89 -9.81 6.27
N TRP A 20 -18.59 -9.59 7.39
CA TRP A 20 -18.78 -10.65 8.38
C TRP A 20 -19.49 -11.88 7.80
N GLN A 21 -20.40 -11.71 6.83
CA GLN A 21 -21.07 -12.83 6.15
C GLN A 21 -20.09 -13.67 5.34
N GLU A 22 -19.14 -13.04 4.64
CA GLU A 22 -18.10 -13.75 3.90
C GLU A 22 -17.12 -14.47 4.83
N ALA A 23 -16.75 -13.82 5.94
CA ALA A 23 -15.94 -14.46 6.98
C ALA A 23 -16.65 -15.68 7.56
N PHE A 24 -17.93 -15.55 7.90
CA PHE A 24 -18.78 -16.63 8.38
C PHE A 24 -18.84 -17.80 7.38
N LYS A 25 -19.05 -17.52 6.08
CA LYS A 25 -18.99 -18.54 5.02
C LYS A 25 -17.64 -19.26 4.96
N LYS A 26 -16.53 -18.54 5.09
CA LYS A 26 -15.17 -19.14 5.10
C LYS A 26 -14.99 -20.07 6.30
N ILE A 27 -15.47 -19.67 7.49
CA ILE A 27 -15.43 -20.50 8.70
C ILE A 27 -16.25 -21.78 8.50
N PHE A 28 -17.51 -21.64 8.06
CA PHE A 28 -18.42 -22.78 7.86
C PHE A 28 -17.91 -23.79 6.82
N ASN A 29 -17.21 -23.31 5.79
CA ASN A 29 -16.60 -24.17 4.77
C ASN A 29 -15.25 -24.76 5.20
N GLY A 30 -14.78 -24.53 6.44
CA GLY A 30 -13.48 -25.02 6.93
C GLY A 30 -12.25 -24.35 6.30
N LEU A 31 -12.46 -23.21 5.61
CA LEU A 31 -11.39 -22.46 4.93
C LEU A 31 -10.69 -21.46 5.85
N ALA A 32 -11.28 -21.18 7.01
CA ALA A 32 -10.74 -20.29 8.03
C ALA A 32 -11.28 -20.67 9.41
N TYR A 33 -10.66 -20.14 10.46
CA TYR A 33 -11.19 -20.17 11.83
C TYR A 33 -11.12 -18.77 12.44
N ALA A 34 -12.07 -18.45 13.31
CA ALA A 34 -12.10 -17.17 14.02
C ALA A 34 -11.12 -17.18 15.19
N VAL A 35 -10.45 -16.05 15.40
CA VAL A 35 -9.52 -15.81 16.51
C VAL A 35 -9.96 -14.65 17.40
N GLU A 36 -10.78 -13.74 16.89
CA GLU A 36 -11.42 -12.66 17.65
C GLU A 36 -12.88 -12.52 17.20
N TYR A 37 -13.71 -12.01 18.10
CA TYR A 37 -15.13 -11.72 17.86
C TYR A 37 -15.43 -10.28 18.28
N TYR A 38 -16.45 -9.67 17.68
CA TYR A 38 -16.92 -8.37 18.16
C TYR A 38 -17.69 -8.54 19.45
N ASP A 39 -17.41 -7.68 20.42
CA ASP A 39 -18.15 -7.61 21.67
C ASP A 39 -19.65 -7.38 21.38
N ASP A 40 -20.50 -8.16 22.05
CA ASP A 40 -21.97 -8.05 22.04
C ASP A 40 -22.66 -8.12 20.65
N GLU A 41 -21.98 -8.56 19.59
CA GLU A 41 -22.59 -8.77 18.27
C GLU A 41 -22.88 -10.26 18.00
N ILE A 42 -24.16 -10.61 17.99
CA ILE A 42 -24.65 -11.99 17.76
C ILE A 42 -25.32 -12.10 16.38
N ILE A 43 -24.88 -13.09 15.61
CA ILE A 43 -25.54 -13.55 14.40
C ILE A 43 -26.60 -14.56 14.80
N ARG A 44 -27.87 -14.25 14.51
CA ARG A 44 -28.99 -15.17 14.77
C ARG A 44 -29.41 -15.84 13.48
N THR A 45 -29.47 -17.16 13.50
CA THR A 45 -30.07 -17.99 12.46
C THR A 45 -31.36 -18.61 12.99
N PRO A 46 -32.23 -19.19 12.16
CA PRO A 46 -33.45 -19.83 12.64
C PRO A 46 -33.22 -20.94 13.67
N ASN A 47 -32.05 -21.59 13.63
CA ASN A 47 -31.75 -22.75 14.46
C ASN A 47 -30.72 -22.48 15.56
N ASP A 48 -29.83 -21.49 15.37
CA ASP A 48 -28.67 -21.28 16.23
C ASP A 48 -28.27 -19.79 16.33
N GLU A 49 -27.49 -19.48 17.37
CA GLU A 49 -26.85 -18.18 17.58
C GLU A 49 -25.32 -18.32 17.51
N TYR A 50 -24.66 -17.39 16.83
CA TYR A 50 -23.21 -17.38 16.63
C TYR A 50 -22.62 -16.03 16.99
N LEU A 51 -21.44 -16.01 17.61
CA LEU A 51 -20.68 -14.78 17.79
C LEU A 51 -20.18 -14.27 16.44
N LYS A 52 -20.27 -12.95 16.25
CA LYS A 52 -19.83 -12.33 15.00
C LYS A 52 -18.30 -12.26 14.95
N PRO A 53 -17.65 -12.84 13.92
CA PRO A 53 -16.19 -12.86 13.84
C PRO A 53 -15.64 -11.47 13.52
N ALA A 54 -14.66 -11.03 14.30
CA ALA A 54 -13.90 -9.81 14.06
C ALA A 54 -12.61 -10.10 13.29
N VAL A 55 -11.92 -11.19 13.61
CA VAL A 55 -10.68 -11.60 12.96
C VAL A 55 -10.71 -13.10 12.67
N ILE A 56 -10.36 -13.48 11.45
CA ILE A 56 -10.23 -14.88 11.02
C ILE A 56 -8.84 -15.17 10.46
N VAL A 57 -8.41 -16.43 10.58
CA VAL A 57 -7.17 -16.94 10.00
C VAL A 57 -7.49 -18.02 8.98
N CYS A 58 -7.00 -17.88 7.75
CA CYS A 58 -7.15 -18.90 6.72
C CYS A 58 -6.36 -20.17 7.07
N THR A 59 -6.97 -21.34 6.80
CA THR A 59 -6.35 -22.65 7.04
C THR A 59 -5.23 -22.94 6.03
N GLU A 60 -5.38 -22.45 4.80
CA GLU A 60 -4.36 -22.50 3.75
C GLU A 60 -3.50 -21.23 3.71
N TYR A 61 -2.26 -21.39 3.24
CA TYR A 61 -1.33 -20.27 3.05
C TYR A 61 -1.64 -19.55 1.73
N ASN A 62 -2.41 -18.47 1.81
CA ASN A 62 -2.78 -17.64 0.65
C ASN A 62 -1.70 -16.62 0.23
N GLY A 63 -0.44 -16.81 0.65
CA GLY A 63 0.65 -15.90 0.34
C GLY A 63 0.57 -14.55 1.07
N ARG A 64 1.50 -13.64 0.74
CA ARG A 64 1.40 -12.22 1.06
C ARG A 64 0.64 -11.52 -0.08
N PRO A 65 -0.20 -10.51 0.21
CA PRO A 65 -0.83 -9.71 -0.84
C PRO A 65 0.26 -9.03 -1.69
N ASN A 66 0.59 -9.63 -2.83
CA ASN A 66 1.63 -9.12 -3.73
C ASN A 66 1.03 -8.02 -4.62
N ARG A 67 0.76 -6.85 -4.04
CA ARG A 67 0.41 -5.68 -4.81
C ARG A 67 1.69 -4.99 -5.25
N MET A 68 2.16 -5.32 -6.45
CA MET A 68 3.14 -4.48 -7.14
C MET A 68 2.57 -3.05 -7.21
N PRO A 69 3.31 -2.01 -6.77
CA PRO A 69 2.86 -0.65 -6.90
C PRO A 69 2.52 -0.32 -8.36
N VAL A 70 1.30 0.17 -8.58
CA VAL A 70 0.94 0.82 -9.84
C VAL A 70 1.62 2.18 -9.87
N TYR A 71 2.19 2.54 -11.03
CA TYR A 71 2.85 3.81 -11.21
C TYR A 71 1.92 4.99 -10.89
N SER A 72 2.37 5.90 -10.03
CA SER A 72 1.73 7.20 -9.84
C SER A 72 2.77 8.26 -9.48
N LYS A 73 2.52 9.51 -9.90
CA LYS A 73 3.41 10.64 -9.59
C LYS A 73 3.60 10.82 -8.08
N ARG A 74 2.52 10.66 -7.32
CA ARG A 74 2.55 10.74 -5.85
C ARG A 74 3.44 9.66 -5.24
N LEU A 75 3.37 8.42 -5.73
CA LEU A 75 4.23 7.34 -5.24
C LEU A 75 5.71 7.56 -5.58
N VAL A 76 6.01 8.22 -6.71
CA VAL A 76 7.39 8.64 -7.03
C VAL A 76 7.87 9.67 -6.00
N CYS A 77 7.06 10.69 -5.69
CA CYS A 77 7.42 11.68 -4.66
C CYS A 77 7.55 11.06 -3.27
N GLN A 78 6.65 10.14 -2.89
CA GLN A 78 6.75 9.44 -1.61
C GLN A 78 8.00 8.57 -1.51
N ARG A 79 8.37 7.87 -2.60
CA ARG A 79 9.63 7.11 -2.69
C ARG A 79 10.84 8.01 -2.50
N ASP A 80 10.79 9.19 -3.11
CA ASP A 80 11.87 10.18 -3.07
C ASP A 80 11.75 11.11 -1.84
N GLU A 81 10.97 10.72 -0.83
CA GLU A 81 10.79 11.44 0.44
C GLU A 81 10.44 12.92 0.25
N TRP A 82 9.62 13.21 -0.76
CA TRP A 82 9.23 14.57 -1.15
C TRP A 82 10.43 15.51 -1.33
N THR A 83 11.53 14.99 -1.86
CA THR A 83 12.80 15.71 -2.03
C THR A 83 13.24 15.71 -3.48
N CYS A 84 13.74 16.84 -3.96
CA CYS A 84 14.27 16.96 -5.32
C CYS A 84 15.50 16.06 -5.50
N MET A 85 15.40 15.08 -6.39
CA MET A 85 16.46 14.09 -6.65
C MET A 85 17.72 14.65 -7.31
N TYR A 86 17.74 15.93 -7.63
CA TYR A 86 18.87 16.63 -8.23
C TYR A 86 19.62 17.58 -7.29
N CYS A 87 18.92 18.21 -6.34
CA CYS A 87 19.50 19.25 -5.50
C CYS A 87 19.20 19.09 -4.01
N GLY A 88 18.41 18.08 -3.62
CA GLY A 88 18.07 17.81 -2.23
C GLY A 88 17.06 18.78 -1.62
N THR A 89 16.53 19.74 -2.38
CA THR A 89 15.53 20.68 -1.84
C THR A 89 14.19 19.96 -1.59
N PRO A 90 13.60 20.09 -0.40
CA PRO A 90 12.25 19.59 -0.13
C PRO A 90 11.21 20.21 -1.06
N VAL A 91 10.22 19.41 -1.45
CA VAL A 91 9.06 19.84 -2.23
C VAL A 91 7.78 19.39 -1.54
N THR A 92 6.65 19.96 -1.94
CA THR A 92 5.32 19.65 -1.39
C THR A 92 4.38 19.26 -2.51
N GLU A 93 3.17 18.80 -2.19
CA GLU A 93 2.12 18.52 -3.18
C GLU A 93 1.82 19.71 -4.12
N GLY A 94 2.05 20.95 -3.68
CA GLY A 94 1.86 22.15 -4.52
C GLY A 94 3.09 22.57 -5.34
N THR A 95 4.29 22.09 -5.00
CA THR A 95 5.56 22.57 -5.60
C THR A 95 6.35 21.51 -6.35
N TYR A 96 6.04 20.22 -6.14
CA TYR A 96 6.72 19.13 -6.81
C TYR A 96 6.49 19.14 -8.32
N SER A 97 7.44 18.54 -9.03
CA SER A 97 7.29 18.12 -10.41
C SER A 97 7.89 16.73 -10.58
N ILE A 98 7.50 16.04 -11.64
CA ILE A 98 8.09 14.76 -12.02
C ILE A 98 8.94 14.98 -13.25
N ASP A 99 10.20 14.58 -13.16
CA ASP A 99 11.13 14.60 -14.29
C ASP A 99 11.39 13.17 -14.78
N HIS A 100 11.50 13.02 -16.09
CA HIS A 100 11.89 11.76 -16.73
C HIS A 100 13.40 11.73 -16.93
N VAL A 101 14.11 10.81 -16.28
CA VAL A 101 15.58 10.67 -16.34
C VAL A 101 16.05 10.53 -17.78
N ILE A 102 15.42 9.63 -18.54
CA ILE A 102 15.41 9.63 -20.00
C ILE A 102 14.21 10.46 -20.44
N PRO A 103 14.41 11.61 -21.11
CA PRO A 103 13.32 12.48 -21.53
C PRO A 103 12.30 11.78 -22.44
N ARG A 104 11.02 12.19 -22.36
CA ARG A 104 9.95 11.64 -23.21
C ARG A 104 10.26 11.79 -24.71
N ALA A 105 10.82 12.92 -25.11
CA ALA A 105 11.24 13.18 -26.49
C ALA A 105 12.30 12.18 -27.02
N LYS A 106 12.98 11.46 -26.11
CA LYS A 106 13.98 10.42 -26.41
C LYS A 106 13.46 9.01 -26.09
N GLY A 107 12.14 8.83 -26.04
CA GLY A 107 11.50 7.52 -25.79
C GLY A 107 11.35 7.14 -24.30
N GLY A 108 11.63 8.07 -23.37
CA GLY A 108 11.47 7.82 -21.94
C GLY A 108 10.03 7.51 -21.53
N ARG A 109 9.82 6.38 -20.85
CA ARG A 109 8.51 5.96 -20.35
C ARG A 109 8.23 6.52 -18.94
N SER A 110 6.94 6.67 -18.61
CA SER A 110 6.49 7.01 -17.25
C SER A 110 6.47 5.75 -16.39
N THR A 111 7.62 5.40 -15.84
CA THR A 111 7.82 4.23 -14.95
C THR A 111 8.63 4.65 -13.74
N PHE A 112 8.52 3.89 -12.65
CA PHE A 112 9.31 4.15 -11.45
C PHE A 112 10.82 4.21 -11.74
N ASP A 113 11.31 3.37 -12.66
CA ASP A 113 12.73 3.28 -13.03
C ASP A 113 13.21 4.45 -13.93
N ASN A 114 12.30 5.30 -14.42
CA ASN A 114 12.65 6.40 -15.31
C ASN A 114 12.14 7.77 -14.83
N THR A 115 11.48 7.84 -13.68
CA THR A 115 10.94 9.11 -13.16
C THR A 115 11.38 9.38 -11.74
N VAL A 116 11.62 10.65 -11.45
CA VAL A 116 12.07 11.13 -10.15
C VAL A 116 11.31 12.40 -9.74
N CYS A 117 11.24 12.63 -8.44
CA CYS A 117 10.78 13.88 -7.86
C CYS A 117 11.80 14.99 -8.15
N ALA A 118 11.32 16.13 -8.63
CA ALA A 118 12.16 17.29 -8.93
C ALA A 118 11.47 18.60 -8.54
N CYS A 119 12.23 19.57 -8.06
CA CYS A 119 11.75 20.95 -7.95
C CYS A 119 11.65 21.58 -9.36
N LYS A 120 10.75 22.55 -9.52
CA LYS A 120 10.53 23.24 -10.82
C LYS A 120 11.84 23.80 -11.44
N PRO A 121 12.74 24.47 -10.69
CA PRO A 121 14.00 24.97 -11.27
C PRO A 121 14.90 23.86 -11.84
N CYS A 122 15.06 22.75 -11.12
CA CYS A 122 15.88 21.63 -11.59
C CYS A 122 15.25 20.94 -12.81
N ASN A 123 13.94 20.74 -12.78
CA ASN A 123 13.20 20.15 -13.89
C ASN A 123 13.34 21.01 -15.16
N SER A 124 13.14 22.32 -15.06
CA SER A 124 13.33 23.25 -16.18
C SER A 124 14.79 23.32 -16.67
N ARG A 125 15.77 23.25 -15.76
CA ARG A 125 17.20 23.24 -16.13
C ARG A 125 17.56 21.99 -16.94
N LYS A 126 17.01 20.84 -16.57
CA LYS A 126 17.22 19.58 -17.28
C LYS A 126 16.44 19.56 -18.60
N ALA A 127 15.15 19.87 -18.57
CA ALA A 127 14.25 19.83 -19.72
C ALA A 127 14.38 18.49 -20.50
N ASP A 128 14.61 18.56 -21.81
CA ASP A 128 14.78 17.43 -22.71
C ASP A 128 16.24 16.90 -22.81
N LYS A 129 17.14 17.40 -21.95
CA LYS A 129 18.54 16.97 -21.90
C LYS A 129 18.67 15.66 -21.12
N SER A 130 19.59 14.80 -21.57
CA SER A 130 20.03 13.67 -20.75
C SER A 130 20.82 14.18 -19.52
N LEU A 131 20.99 13.33 -18.50
CA LEU A 131 21.82 13.67 -17.32
C LEU A 131 23.24 14.12 -17.73
N ARG A 132 23.82 13.47 -18.75
CA ARG A 132 25.13 13.85 -19.30
C ARG A 132 25.12 15.25 -19.92
N GLN A 133 24.07 15.59 -20.68
CA GLN A 133 23.94 16.89 -21.33
C GLN A 133 23.66 18.02 -20.33
N SER A 134 22.82 17.77 -19.32
CA SER A 134 22.50 18.76 -18.28
C SER A 134 23.59 18.88 -17.21
N LYS A 135 24.57 17.97 -17.19
CA LYS A 135 25.58 17.81 -16.13
C LYS A 135 24.96 17.64 -14.73
N MET A 136 23.71 17.19 -14.67
CA MET A 136 23.00 16.93 -13.42
C MET A 136 23.23 15.49 -13.00
N LYS A 137 23.34 15.26 -11.69
CA LYS A 137 23.48 13.94 -11.08
C LYS A 137 22.26 13.67 -10.22
N LEU A 138 21.86 12.40 -10.17
CA LEU A 138 20.81 11.95 -9.25
C LEU A 138 21.43 11.59 -7.91
N HIS A 139 20.73 11.90 -6.82
CA HIS A 139 21.12 11.46 -5.48
C HIS A 139 20.98 9.95 -5.29
N CYS A 140 20.01 9.31 -5.95
CA CYS A 140 19.87 7.87 -5.99
C CYS A 140 19.28 7.40 -7.33
N ASN A 141 19.49 6.13 -7.67
CA ASN A 141 18.93 5.56 -8.88
C ASN A 141 17.41 5.35 -8.71
N PRO A 142 16.59 5.75 -9.69
CA PRO A 142 15.16 5.51 -9.65
C PRO A 142 14.87 4.01 -9.70
N GLY A 143 13.88 3.58 -8.93
CA GLY A 143 13.40 2.21 -8.91
C GLY A 143 12.01 2.12 -8.29
N LYS A 144 11.42 0.92 -8.31
CA LYS A 144 10.12 0.69 -7.67
C LYS A 144 10.22 0.98 -6.15
N PRO A 145 9.22 1.64 -5.54
CA PRO A 145 9.21 1.85 -4.11
C PRO A 145 9.17 0.51 -3.38
N LYS A 146 9.91 0.41 -2.27
CA LYS A 146 9.79 -0.70 -1.33
C LYS A 146 8.52 -0.47 -0.51
N ILE A 147 7.40 -1.00 -0.99
CA ILE A 147 6.12 -0.88 -0.29
C ILE A 147 5.92 -2.11 0.58
N ASN A 148 5.67 -1.90 1.87
CA ASN A 148 5.05 -2.94 2.70
C ASN A 148 3.57 -3.03 2.30
N PRO A 149 3.13 -4.14 1.66
CA PRO A 149 1.78 -4.25 1.11
C PRO A 149 0.69 -4.21 2.19
N VAL A 150 1.02 -4.61 3.43
CA VAL A 150 0.14 -4.46 4.59
C VAL A 150 -0.02 -2.99 4.92
N SER A 151 1.08 -2.29 5.17
CA SER A 151 1.07 -0.84 5.47
C SER A 151 0.33 -0.04 4.39
N ALA A 152 0.56 -0.31 3.11
CA ALA A 152 -0.15 0.38 2.02
C ALA A 152 -1.66 0.07 1.96
N LYS A 153 -2.09 -1.13 2.36
CA LYS A 153 -3.50 -1.52 2.34
C LYS A 153 -4.26 -1.00 3.55
N PHE A 154 -3.64 -1.02 4.73
CA PHE A 154 -4.30 -0.76 6.00
C PHE A 154 -4.06 0.64 6.59
N SER A 155 -3.05 1.40 6.13
CA SER A 155 -2.78 2.77 6.60
C SER A 155 -3.93 3.78 6.42
N ARG A 156 -4.92 3.47 5.58
CA ARG A 156 -6.09 4.33 5.30
C ARG A 156 -7.40 3.78 5.85
N ILE A 157 -7.36 2.61 6.48
CA ILE A 157 -8.54 1.96 7.05
C ILE A 157 -8.61 2.36 8.52
N ARG A 158 -9.79 2.76 8.99
CA ARG A 158 -10.03 2.92 10.42
C ARG A 158 -9.98 1.53 11.05
N LEU A 159 -8.98 1.29 11.89
CA LEU A 159 -8.83 0.01 12.56
C LEU A 159 -9.89 -0.13 13.66
N GLU A 160 -10.50 -1.30 13.70
CA GLU A 160 -11.37 -1.72 14.80
C GLU A 160 -10.51 -2.24 15.95
N GLN A 161 -11.02 -2.19 17.17
CA GLN A 161 -10.22 -2.43 18.38
C GLN A 161 -9.56 -3.82 18.37
N GLU A 162 -10.30 -4.82 17.91
CA GLU A 162 -9.92 -6.22 17.79
C GLU A 162 -8.81 -6.42 16.74
N TRP A 163 -8.65 -5.46 15.80
CA TRP A 163 -7.71 -5.58 14.68
C TRP A 163 -6.34 -4.97 14.99
N VAL A 164 -6.27 -4.04 15.95
CA VAL A 164 -5.11 -3.18 16.21
C VAL A 164 -3.83 -3.99 16.34
N GLN A 165 -3.82 -5.02 17.20
CA GLN A 165 -2.64 -5.83 17.46
C GLN A 165 -2.13 -6.60 16.23
N TYR A 166 -3.00 -6.95 15.29
CA TYR A 166 -2.65 -7.73 14.09
C TYR A 166 -2.15 -6.84 12.95
N VAL A 167 -2.59 -5.59 12.91
CA VAL A 167 -2.24 -4.64 11.85
C VAL A 167 -1.04 -3.77 12.23
N GLU A 168 -1.02 -3.20 13.43
CA GLU A 168 0.02 -2.23 13.84
C GLU A 168 1.42 -2.82 13.87
N CYS A 169 1.57 -4.11 14.22
CA CYS A 169 2.87 -4.78 14.18
C CYS A 169 3.46 -4.93 12.76
N HIS A 170 2.69 -4.58 11.73
CA HIS A 170 3.07 -4.65 10.31
C HIS A 170 3.03 -3.29 9.59
N LEU A 171 2.67 -2.19 10.27
CA LEU A 171 2.64 -0.84 9.67
C LEU A 171 4.03 -0.22 9.60
#